data_AF-A0A5K0XLY0-F1
#
_entry.id   AF-A0A5K0XLY0-F1
#
_cell.length_a   1.000
_cell.length_b   1.000
_cell.length_c   1.000
_cell.angle_alpha   90.00
_cell.angle_beta   90.00
_cell.angle_gamma   90.00
#
_symmetry.space_group_name_H-M   'P 1'
#
loop_
_entity.id
_entity.type
_entity.pdbx_description
1 polymer ?
#
loop_
_entity_poly.entity_id
_entity_poly.type
_entity_poly.pdbx_seq_one_letter_code
_entity_poly.pdbx_strand_id
1 'polypeptide(L)' 'ISSLNLLRVIAEQEGTSIEELNAGRICDWFLKDKLKREQDIGSAVLQWDESEFTI' A
#
# COMPACT_ATOMS: atom_id res chain seq x y z
N ILE A 1 -1.01 2.91 -9.81
CA ILE A 1 0.31 3.37 -9.30
C ILE A 1 1.41 2.47 -9.91
N SER A 2 2.60 2.98 -10.21
CA SER A 2 3.73 2.14 -10.67
C SER A 2 4.48 1.51 -9.49
N SER A 3 5.20 0.40 -9.71
CA SER A 3 5.90 -0.33 -8.62
C SER A 3 6.91 0.54 -7.87
N LEU A 4 7.73 1.34 -8.56
CA LEU A 4 8.71 2.22 -7.92
C LEU A 4 8.03 3.32 -7.09
N ASN A 5 6.93 3.89 -7.58
CA ASN A 5 6.20 4.92 -6.84
C ASN A 5 5.52 4.32 -5.59
N LEU A 6 5.03 3.08 -5.67
CA LEU A 6 4.52 2.37 -4.51
C LEU A 6 5.60 2.17 -3.45
N LEU A 7 6.80 1.72 -3.84
CA LEU A 7 7.93 1.57 -2.91
C LEU A 7 8.32 2.90 -2.24
N ARG A 8 8.27 4.02 -2.97
CA ARG A 8 8.50 5.35 -2.40
C ARG A 8 7.47 5.72 -1.34
N VAL A 9 6.19 5.47 -1.60
CA VAL A 9 5.11 5.72 -0.65
C VAL A 9 5.24 4.84 0.60
N ILE A 10 5.59 3.57 0.43
CA ILE A 10 5.82 2.65 1.55
C ILE A 10 6.98 3.14 2.41
N ALA A 11 8.12 3.49 1.80
CA ALA A 11 9.29 3.99 2.50
C ALA A 11 8.98 5.26 3.33
N GLU A 12 8.25 6.20 2.73
CA GLU A 12 7.82 7.43 3.40
C GLU A 12 6.90 7.15 4.60
N GLN A 13 5.92 6.25 4.45
CA GLN A 13 4.97 5.92 5.54
C GLN A 13 5.59 5.10 6.66
N GLU A 14 6.57 4.26 6.36
CA GLU A 14 7.32 3.47 7.35
C GLU A 14 8.51 4.25 7.94
N GLY A 15 8.76 5.49 7.49
CA GLY A 15 9.82 6.35 8.00
C GLY A 15 11.23 5.83 7.74
N THR A 16 11.45 5.20 6.58
CA THR A 16 12.70 4.51 6.21
C THR A 16 13.09 4.84 4.77
N SER A 17 14.30 4.49 4.34
CA SER A 17 14.68 4.64 2.93
C SER A 17 14.18 3.45 2.07
N ILE A 18 14.15 3.63 0.74
CA ILE A 18 13.73 2.55 -0.17
C ILE A 18 14.68 1.35 -0.07
N GLU A 19 15.97 1.61 0.14
CA GLU A 19 17.03 0.61 0.28
C GLU A 19 16.88 -0.25 1.55
N GLU A 20 16.21 0.27 2.57
CA GLU A 20 15.92 -0.43 3.82
C GLU A 20 14.60 -1.22 3.79
N LEU A 21 13.82 -1.07 2.71
CA LEU A 21 12.60 -1.87 2.53
C LEU A 21 12.96 -3.33 2.29
N ASN A 22 12.26 -4.19 3.01
CA ASN A 22 12.33 -5.63 2.84
C ASN A 22 10.93 -6.21 2.69
N ALA A 23 10.86 -7.49 2.30
CA ALA A 23 9.60 -8.17 2.07
C ALA A 23 8.66 -8.14 3.29
N GLY A 24 9.20 -8.23 4.51
CA GLY A 24 8.41 -8.14 5.74
C GLY A 24 7.71 -6.80 5.89
N ARG A 25 8.46 -5.70 5.79
CA ARG A 25 7.92 -4.33 5.86
C ARG A 25 6.89 -4.06 4.78
N ILE A 26 7.15 -4.53 3.56
CA ILE A 26 6.23 -4.39 2.43
C ILE A 26 4.92 -5.14 2.72
N CYS A 27 5.00 -6.40 3.17
CA CYS A 27 3.83 -7.19 3.55
C CYS A 27 3.02 -6.54 4.67
N ASP A 28 3.68 -6.08 5.74
CA ASP A 28 3.03 -5.40 6.86
C ASP A 28 2.31 -4.14 6.40
N TRP A 29 2.94 -3.36 5.51
CA TRP A 29 2.32 -2.18 4.94
C TRP A 29 1.05 -2.50 4.14
N PHE A 30 1.05 -3.56 3.32
CA PHE A 30 -0.15 -3.98 2.58
C PHE A 30 -1.31 -4.33 3.53
N LEU A 31 -1.03 -4.98 4.66
CA LEU A 31 -2.05 -5.29 5.67
C LEU A 31 -2.62 -4.01 6.31
N LYS A 32 -1.75 -3.05 6.65
CA LYS A 32 -2.17 -1.74 7.19
C LYS A 32 -3.01 -0.96 6.18
N ASP A 33 -2.58 -0.92 4.92
CA ASP A 33 -3.29 -0.19 3.86
C ASP A 33 -4.67 -0.80 3.57
N LYS A 34 -4.78 -2.13 3.60
CA LYS A 34 -6.07 -2.83 3.52
C LYS A 34 -6.99 -2.46 4.68
N LEU A 35 -6.49 -2.42 5.92
CA LEU A 35 -7.29 -2.03 7.08
C LEU A 35 -7.79 -0.58 6.98
N LYS A 36 -6.98 0.34 6.44
CA LYS A 36 -7.41 1.73 6.17
C LYS A 36 -8.62 1.74 5.24
N ARG A 37 -8.58 0.97 4.15
CA ARG A 37 -9.70 0.86 3.20
C ARG A 37 -10.99 0.35 3.85
N GLU A 38 -10.88 -0.62 4.76
CA GLU A 38 -12.04 -1.18 5.47
C GLU A 38 -12.70 -0.15 6.42
N GLN A 39 -11.93 0.81 6.94
CA GLN A 39 -12.43 1.88 7.81
C GLN A 39 -12.97 3.07 7.02
N ASP A 40 -12.23 3.49 5.99
CA ASP A 40 -12.60 4.54 5.06
C ASP A 40 -11.90 4.26 3.72
N ILE A 41 -12.72 3.99 2.70
CA ILE A 41 -12.24 3.68 1.35
C ILE A 41 -11.24 4.75 0.90
N GLY A 42 -11.49 6.05 1.14
CA GLY A 42 -10.63 7.15 0.68
C GLY A 42 -9.27 7.27 1.38
N SER A 43 -9.06 6.54 2.48
CA SER A 43 -7.86 6.67 3.31
C SER A 43 -6.72 5.71 2.92
N ALA A 44 -7.01 4.68 2.13
CA ALA A 44 -6.00 3.75 1.62
C ALA A 44 -5.25 4.32 0.41
N VAL A 45 -3.97 3.98 0.29
CA VAL A 45 -3.16 4.32 -0.88
C VAL A 45 -3.60 3.49 -2.09
N LEU A 46 -3.86 2.19 -1.87
CA LEU A 46 -4.28 1.29 -2.93
C LEU A 46 -5.81 1.24 -3.04
N GLN A 47 -6.30 2.04 -3.99
CA GLN A 47 -7.68 2.05 -4.44
C GLN A 47 -7.85 1.06 -5.59
N TRP A 48 -7.95 -0.24 -5.29
CA TRP A 48 -8.34 -1.22 -6.31
C TRP A 48 -9.82 -1.03 -6.61
N ASP A 49 -10.15 -0.75 -7.87
CA ASP A 49 -11.54 -0.70 -8.32
C ASP A 49 -12.11 -2.13 -8.28
N GLU A 50 -12.96 -2.41 -7.29
CA GLU A 50 -13.64 -3.71 -7.17
C GLU A 50 -14.59 -3.97 -8.36
N SER A 51 -14.96 -2.93 -9.11
CA SER A 51 -15.80 -3.05 -10.31
C SER A 51 -15.10 -3.82 -11.44
N GLU A 52 -13.75 -3.83 -11.46
CA GLU A 52 -12.97 -4.59 -12.44
C GLU A 52 -12.91 -6.11 -12.15
N PHE A 53 -13.47 -6.56 -11.01
CA PHE A 53 -13.56 -7.97 -10.64
C PHE A 53 -14.97 -8.57 -10.81
N THR A 54 -15.73 -8.08 -11.79
CA THR A 54 -16.97 -8.77 -12.21
C THR A 54 -16.59 -9.93 -13.13
N ILE A 55 -16.61 -11.17 -12.60
CA ILE A 55 -16.42 -12.42 -13.36
C ILE A 55 -17.76 -12.85 -13.98
#